data_AF-A0A1I2QIZ0-F1
#
_entry.id   AF-A0A1I2QIZ0-F1
#
_cell.length_a   1.000
_cell.length_b   1.000
_cell.length_c   1.000
_cell.angle_alpha   90.00
_cell.angle_beta   90.00
_cell.angle_gamma   90.00
#
_symmetry.space_group_name_H-M   'P 1'
#
loop_
_entity.id
_entity.type
_entity.pdbx_description
1 polymer ?
#
loop_
_entity_poly.entity_id
_entity_poly.type
_entity_poly.pdbx_seq_one_letter_code
_entity_poly.pdbx_strand_id
1 'polypeptide(L)'
;MAPGAARRAHAGVSSLPHFEDFYADKLRGSLGVTDAESVLDLRGANRPTAEASLNEMLERSRFGKGKTVAVRLDPPPEGGGETLFQPTGRLLLDAKRKGLVDRLQTLPAGDGLGFYVALSGKVARSGE
;
A
#
# COMPACT_ATOMS: atom_id res chain seq x y z
N MET A 1 -9.39 66.91 14.19
CA MET A 1 -10.48 65.91 14.15
C MET A 1 -10.08 64.84 13.14
N ALA A 2 -9.61 63.67 13.61
CA ALA A 2 -9.38 62.46 12.80
C ALA A 2 -10.73 61.72 12.60
N PRO A 3 -10.86 60.56 11.90
CA PRO A 3 -9.82 59.66 11.35
C PRO A 3 -10.11 59.05 9.95
N GLY A 4 -9.12 58.43 9.29
CA GLY A 4 -9.12 56.96 9.09
C GLY A 4 -9.27 56.62 7.59
N ALA A 5 -8.75 55.55 7.02
CA ALA A 5 -8.04 54.41 7.55
C ALA A 5 -7.19 53.78 6.43
N ALA A 6 -6.14 53.08 6.86
CA ALA A 6 -5.17 52.35 6.06
C ALA A 6 -5.80 51.34 5.08
N ARG A 7 -5.36 51.35 3.82
CA ARG A 7 -5.48 50.17 2.95
C ARG A 7 -4.35 49.21 3.32
N ARG A 8 -4.68 48.22 4.16
CA ARG A 8 -3.82 47.09 4.48
C ARG A 8 -3.55 46.27 3.22
N ALA A 9 -2.28 45.98 2.99
CA ALA A 9 -1.85 44.88 2.15
C ALA A 9 -2.44 43.58 2.71
N HIS A 10 -3.26 42.89 1.92
CA HIS A 10 -3.56 41.49 2.16
C HIS A 10 -2.62 40.68 1.28
N ALA A 11 -1.66 40.05 1.96
CA ALA A 11 -0.84 38.99 1.43
C ALA A 11 -1.74 37.97 0.73
N GLY A 12 -1.39 37.64 -0.52
CA GLY A 12 -1.94 36.48 -1.21
C GLY A 12 -1.57 35.24 -0.41
N VAL A 13 -2.53 34.74 0.37
CA VAL A 13 -2.49 33.38 0.88
C VAL A 13 -2.60 32.50 -0.35
N SER A 14 -1.46 31.92 -0.76
CA SER A 14 -1.42 30.80 -1.69
C SER A 14 -2.13 29.62 -1.02
N SER A 15 -3.46 29.60 -1.05
CA SER A 15 -4.23 28.40 -0.78
C SER A 15 -4.10 27.50 -2.02
N LEU A 16 -2.92 26.93 -2.22
CA LEU A 16 -2.89 25.65 -2.88
C LEU A 16 -3.80 24.75 -2.04
N PRO A 17 -4.89 24.20 -2.60
CA PRO A 17 -5.70 23.25 -1.86
C PRO A 17 -4.75 22.16 -1.39
N HIS A 18 -4.90 21.71 -0.14
CA HIS A 18 -4.12 20.61 0.39
C HIS A 18 -4.23 19.43 -0.59
N PHE A 19 -3.20 19.25 -1.43
CA PHE A 19 -3.00 18.04 -2.20
C PHE A 19 -2.59 17.00 -1.17
N GLU A 20 -3.58 16.42 -0.51
CA GLU A 20 -3.36 15.27 0.36
C GLU A 20 -2.59 14.22 -0.45
N ASP A 21 -1.60 13.58 0.16
CA ASP A 21 -0.80 12.50 -0.44
C ASP A 21 -1.68 11.42 -1.11
N PHE A 22 -2.92 11.29 -0.64
CA PHE A 22 -3.98 10.48 -1.23
C PHE A 22 -4.25 10.75 -2.73
N TYR A 23 -4.22 12.02 -3.17
CA TYR A 23 -4.37 12.38 -4.59
C TYR A 23 -3.08 12.19 -5.38
N ALA A 24 -1.93 12.45 -4.76
CA ALA A 24 -0.64 12.17 -5.39
C ALA A 24 -0.47 10.67 -5.67
N ASP A 25 -0.98 9.81 -4.78
CA ASP A 25 -1.04 8.36 -5.00
C ASP A 25 -1.98 7.96 -6.14
N LYS A 26 -3.11 8.65 -6.34
CA LYS A 26 -3.96 8.45 -7.51
C LYS A 26 -3.31 8.88 -8.82
N LEU A 27 -2.45 9.91 -8.78
CA LEU A 27 -1.74 10.45 -9.94
C LEU A 27 -0.48 9.66 -10.31
N ARG A 28 0.11 8.90 -9.37
CA ARG A 28 1.31 8.07 -9.59
C ARG A 28 1.08 6.90 -10.55
N GLY A 29 -0.15 6.67 -11.01
CA GLY A 29 -0.52 5.45 -11.71
C GLY A 29 -0.95 4.38 -10.70
N SER A 30 -1.77 3.45 -11.16
CA SER A 30 -2.27 2.37 -10.33
C SER A 30 -1.11 1.42 -9.98
N LEU A 31 -0.68 1.44 -8.71
CA LEU A 31 0.46 0.65 -8.21
C LEU A 31 0.29 -0.83 -8.51
N GLY A 32 0.94 -1.26 -9.59
CA GLY A 32 0.77 -2.57 -10.19
C GLY A 32 1.98 -3.48 -10.00
N VAL A 33 1.98 -4.60 -10.71
CA VAL A 33 3.07 -5.57 -10.72
C VAL A 33 4.37 -4.93 -11.23
N THR A 34 4.28 -4.04 -12.22
CA THR A 34 5.44 -3.35 -12.80
C THR A 34 6.07 -2.32 -11.87
N ASP A 35 5.30 -1.81 -10.90
CA ASP A 35 5.78 -0.82 -9.92
C ASP A 35 6.36 -1.49 -8.66
N ALA A 36 6.19 -2.81 -8.51
CA ALA A 36 6.67 -3.55 -7.36
C ALA A 36 8.14 -3.94 -7.53
N GLU A 37 8.93 -3.74 -6.47
CA GLU A 37 10.34 -4.18 -6.44
C GLU A 37 10.49 -5.71 -6.49
N SER A 38 9.46 -6.45 -6.09
CA SER A 38 9.45 -7.91 -6.17
C SER A 38 8.04 -8.47 -6.33
N VAL A 39 7.94 -9.71 -6.80
CA VAL A 39 6.68 -10.43 -6.96
C VAL A 39 6.68 -11.66 -6.05
N LEU A 40 5.61 -11.83 -5.28
CA LEU A 40 5.27 -13.08 -4.60
C LEU A 40 4.10 -13.71 -5.36
N ASP A 41 4.41 -14.71 -6.18
CA ASP A 41 3.39 -15.41 -6.96
C ASP A 41 2.83 -16.59 -6.17
N LEU A 42 1.56 -16.52 -5.80
CA LEU A 42 0.84 -17.56 -5.05
C LEU A 42 -0.22 -18.25 -5.90
N ARG A 43 -0.20 -18.04 -7.22
CA ARG A 43 -1.04 -18.78 -8.16
C ARG A 43 -0.69 -20.27 -8.10
N GLY A 44 -1.70 -21.13 -8.08
CA GLY A 44 -1.60 -22.57 -7.89
C GLY A 44 -1.25 -23.01 -6.47
N ALA A 45 -1.02 -22.09 -5.53
CA ALA A 45 -0.74 -22.46 -4.15
C ALA A 45 -2.03 -22.88 -3.43
N ASN A 46 -1.91 -23.87 -2.54
CA ASN A 46 -2.95 -24.13 -1.55
C ASN A 46 -2.85 -23.10 -0.41
N ARG A 47 -3.90 -23.03 0.42
CA ARG A 47 -3.99 -22.07 1.52
C ARG A 47 -2.83 -22.16 2.52
N PRO A 48 -2.48 -23.34 3.10
CA PRO A 48 -1.34 -23.45 4.01
C PRO A 48 -0.01 -22.95 3.41
N THR A 49 0.27 -23.27 2.15
CA THR A 49 1.48 -22.81 1.46
C THR A 49 1.47 -21.29 1.30
N ALA A 50 0.34 -20.71 0.85
CA ALA A 50 0.21 -19.27 0.72
C ALA A 50 0.38 -18.53 2.05
N GLU A 51 -0.22 -19.03 3.13
CA GLU A 51 -0.08 -18.47 4.48
C GLU A 51 1.36 -18.53 4.97
N ALA A 52 2.05 -19.67 4.78
CA ALA A 52 3.46 -19.82 5.15
C ALA A 52 4.36 -18.84 4.38
N SER A 53 4.19 -18.70 3.07
CA SER A 53 4.96 -17.77 2.25
C SER A 53 4.73 -16.30 2.63
N LEU A 54 3.50 -15.93 2.96
CA LEU A 54 3.17 -14.58 3.43
C LEU A 54 3.81 -14.29 4.79
N ASN A 55 3.72 -15.23 5.74
CA ASN A 55 4.34 -15.08 7.06
C ASN A 55 5.86 -14.95 6.93
N GLU A 56 6.49 -15.80 6.13
CA GLU A 56 7.94 -15.75 5.90
C GLU A 56 8.37 -14.42 5.25
N MET A 57 7.60 -13.91 4.28
CA MET A 57 7.82 -12.58 3.70
C MET A 57 7.77 -11.48 4.76
N LEU A 58 6.74 -11.48 5.61
CA LEU A 58 6.54 -10.50 6.68
C LEU A 58 7.61 -10.60 7.77
N GLU A 59 8.05 -11.81 8.12
CA GLU A 59 9.11 -12.03 9.10
C GLU A 59 10.45 -11.50 8.59
N ARG A 60 10.83 -11.84 7.36
CA ARG A 60 12.08 -11.35 6.75
C ARG A 60 12.09 -9.83 6.58
N SER A 61 10.94 -9.22 6.31
CA SER A 61 10.86 -7.76 6.12
C SER A 61 11.33 -6.99 7.36
N ARG A 62 11.10 -7.53 8.57
CA ARG A 62 11.47 -6.91 9.86
C ARG A 62 12.97 -6.63 10.02
N PHE A 63 13.81 -7.32 9.25
CA PHE A 63 15.26 -7.18 9.31
C PHE A 63 15.85 -6.46 8.09
N GLY A 64 15.06 -6.34 7.01
CA GLY A 64 15.47 -5.73 5.75
C GLY A 64 15.11 -4.25 5.64
N LYS A 65 15.39 -3.67 4.49
CA LYS A 65 14.82 -2.37 4.10
C LYS A 65 13.34 -2.55 3.75
N GLY A 66 12.54 -1.49 3.95
CA GLY A 66 11.19 -1.47 3.39
C GLY A 66 11.25 -1.63 1.87
N LYS A 67 10.28 -2.35 1.31
CA LYS A 67 10.19 -2.60 -0.13
C LYS A 67 8.77 -2.86 -0.58
N THR A 68 8.53 -2.75 -1.87
CA THR A 68 7.22 -3.04 -2.47
C THR A 68 7.17 -4.45 -3.05
N VAL A 69 6.03 -5.12 -2.86
CA VAL A 69 5.79 -6.49 -3.31
C VAL A 69 4.42 -6.59 -3.96
N ALA A 70 4.37 -7.12 -5.17
CA ALA A 70 3.13 -7.54 -5.81
C ALA A 70 2.84 -9.00 -5.44
N VAL A 71 1.78 -9.24 -4.68
CA VAL A 71 1.28 -10.57 -4.33
C VAL A 71 0.23 -10.97 -5.35
N ARG A 72 0.48 -12.02 -6.14
CA ARG A 72 -0.42 -12.47 -7.21
C ARG A 72 -1.19 -13.71 -6.79
N LEU A 73 -2.48 -13.76 -7.14
CA LEU A 73 -3.41 -14.81 -6.77
C LEU A 73 -4.16 -15.33 -7.99
N ASP A 74 -4.66 -16.56 -7.91
CA ASP A 74 -5.55 -17.07 -8.95
C ASP A 74 -6.86 -16.30 -8.95
N PRO A 75 -7.46 -16.09 -10.14
CA PRO A 75 -8.84 -15.65 -10.21
C PRO A 75 -9.77 -16.69 -9.56
N PRO A 76 -11.00 -16.31 -9.21
CA PRO A 76 -12.00 -17.29 -8.81
C PRO A 76 -12.18 -18.36 -9.89
N PRO A 77 -12.33 -19.65 -9.51
CA PRO A 77 -12.59 -20.71 -10.48
C PRO A 77 -13.93 -20.49 -11.19
N GLU A 78 -14.07 -21.07 -12.38
CA GLU A 78 -15.33 -21.05 -13.12
C GLU A 78 -16.46 -21.67 -12.27
N GLY A 79 -17.62 -21.01 -12.23
CA GLY A 79 -18.73 -21.41 -11.36
C GLY A 79 -18.63 -20.91 -9.91
N GLY A 80 -17.56 -20.21 -9.55
CA GLY A 80 -17.34 -19.69 -8.21
C GLY A 80 -16.72 -20.74 -7.27
N GLY A 81 -16.02 -20.27 -6.25
CA GLY A 81 -15.32 -21.14 -5.30
C GLY A 81 -14.49 -20.36 -4.31
N GLU A 82 -13.86 -21.09 -3.38
CA GLU A 82 -12.96 -20.49 -2.42
C GLU A 82 -11.73 -19.92 -3.13
N THR A 83 -11.34 -18.71 -2.77
CA THR A 83 -10.18 -18.03 -3.32
C THR A 83 -9.22 -17.68 -2.21
N LEU A 84 -7.94 -17.55 -2.54
CA LEU A 84 -6.95 -17.04 -1.59
C LEU A 84 -7.07 -15.54 -1.34
N PHE A 85 -7.95 -14.82 -2.05
CA PHE A 85 -8.05 -13.37 -1.97
C PHE A 85 -8.46 -12.88 -0.58
N GLN A 86 -9.54 -13.41 -0.02
CA GLN A 86 -9.99 -13.05 1.32
C GLN A 86 -9.00 -13.44 2.43
N PRO A 87 -8.50 -14.69 2.52
CA PRO A 87 -7.56 -15.06 3.58
C PRO A 87 -6.23 -14.28 3.47
N THR A 88 -5.71 -14.08 2.26
CA THR A 88 -4.50 -13.27 2.04
C THR A 88 -4.72 -11.82 2.44
N GLY A 89 -5.84 -11.21 2.00
CA GLY A 89 -6.19 -9.84 2.35
C GLY A 89 -6.33 -9.65 3.86
N ARG A 90 -6.92 -10.63 4.57
CA ARG A 90 -7.06 -10.56 6.03
C ARG A 90 -5.71 -10.58 6.73
N LEU A 91 -4.81 -11.48 6.34
CA LEU A 91 -3.47 -11.59 6.90
C LEU A 91 -2.67 -10.29 6.69
N LEU A 92 -2.72 -9.73 5.48
CA LEU A 92 -2.04 -8.48 5.14
C LEU A 92 -2.62 -7.27 5.89
N LEU A 93 -3.94 -7.22 6.09
CA LEU A 93 -4.58 -6.20 6.92
C LEU A 93 -4.16 -6.29 8.38
N ASP A 94 -4.02 -7.51 8.92
CA ASP A 94 -3.49 -7.72 10.27
C ASP A 94 -2.03 -7.29 10.39
N ALA A 95 -1.21 -7.54 9.37
CA ALA A 95 0.16 -7.05 9.31
C ALA A 95 0.24 -5.52 9.23
N LYS A 96 -0.65 -4.88 8.47
CA LYS A 96 -0.79 -3.41 8.42
C LYS A 96 -1.14 -2.83 9.78
N ARG A 97 -2.11 -3.43 10.49
CA ARG A 97 -2.46 -3.02 11.86
C ARG A 97 -1.29 -3.13 12.85
N LYS A 98 -0.35 -4.04 12.60
CA LYS A 98 0.87 -4.25 13.41
C LYS A 98 2.05 -3.37 12.98
N GLY A 99 1.89 -2.53 11.96
CA GLY A 99 2.96 -1.67 11.44
C GLY A 99 4.05 -2.41 10.66
N LEU A 100 3.73 -3.58 10.08
CA LEU A 100 4.65 -4.32 9.20
C LEU A 100 4.43 -3.98 7.71
N VAL A 101 3.30 -3.36 7.40
CA VAL A 101 2.88 -2.96 6.05
C VAL A 101 2.43 -1.51 6.11
N ASP A 102 3.09 -0.63 5.35
CA ASP A 102 2.75 0.80 5.26
C ASP A 102 1.59 1.01 4.28
N ARG A 103 1.60 0.28 3.16
CA ARG A 103 0.59 0.39 2.10
C ARG A 103 0.08 -0.97 1.69
N LEU A 104 -1.24 -1.08 1.53
CA LEU A 104 -1.92 -2.26 1.03
C LEU A 104 -3.03 -1.78 0.09
N GLN A 105 -2.96 -2.22 -1.17
CA GLN A 105 -3.96 -1.95 -2.20
C GLN A 105 -4.18 -3.21 -3.04
N THR A 106 -5.34 -3.35 -3.66
CA THR A 106 -5.55 -4.40 -4.67
C THR A 106 -4.76 -4.06 -5.93
N LEU A 107 -4.28 -5.08 -6.64
CA LEU A 107 -3.66 -4.86 -7.94
C LEU A 107 -4.68 -4.25 -8.94
N PRO A 108 -4.20 -3.47 -9.92
CA PRO A 108 -5.02 -2.98 -11.02
C PRO A 108 -5.60 -4.15 -11.83
N ALA A 109 -6.78 -3.96 -12.43
CA ALA A 109 -7.47 -5.02 -13.17
C ALA A 109 -6.61 -5.67 -14.28
N GLY A 110 -5.74 -4.90 -14.92
CA GLY A 110 -4.83 -5.39 -15.97
C GLY A 110 -3.75 -6.35 -15.49
N ASP A 111 -3.43 -6.35 -14.19
CA ASP A 111 -2.38 -7.18 -13.60
C ASP A 111 -2.90 -8.51 -13.04
N GLY A 112 -4.22 -8.67 -13.02
CA GLY A 112 -4.93 -9.80 -12.45
C GLY A 112 -5.27 -9.61 -10.97
N LEU A 113 -5.61 -10.71 -10.30
CA LEU A 113 -6.02 -10.67 -8.91
C LEU A 113 -4.81 -10.67 -7.97
N GLY A 114 -4.86 -9.81 -6.95
CA GLY A 114 -3.78 -9.76 -5.96
C GLY A 114 -3.71 -8.43 -5.21
N PHE A 115 -2.57 -8.21 -4.56
CA PHE A 115 -2.31 -7.04 -3.75
C PHE A 115 -0.95 -6.41 -4.06
N TYR A 116 -0.91 -5.08 -4.08
CA TYR A 116 0.30 -4.31 -3.93
C TYR A 116 0.55 -4.02 -2.45
N VAL A 117 1.74 -4.39 -1.97
CA VAL A 117 2.13 -4.31 -0.55
C VAL A 117 3.42 -3.52 -0.41
N ALA A 118 3.40 -2.41 0.33
CA ALA A 118 4.64 -1.76 0.78
C ALA A 118 4.96 -2.23 2.20
N LEU A 119 6.06 -2.97 2.35
CA LEU A 119 6.54 -3.47 3.63
C LEU A 119 7.34 -2.37 4.35
N SER A 120 7.11 -2.21 5.65
CA SER A 120 7.75 -1.16 6.46
C SER A 120 9.25 -1.37 6.66
N GLY A 121 9.71 -2.63 6.56
CA GLY A 121 11.10 -2.99 6.81
C GLY A 121 11.47 -3.00 8.30
N LYS A 122 12.77 -2.98 8.58
CA LYS A 122 13.29 -2.70 9.92
C LYS A 122 12.91 -1.27 10.29
N VAL A 123 12.25 -1.10 11.43
CA VAL A 123 12.02 0.21 12.04
C VAL A 123 13.38 0.90 12.16
N ALA A 124 13.65 1.87 11.30
CA ALA A 124 14.68 2.84 11.56
C ALA A 124 14.19 3.55 12.82
N ARG A 125 14.78 3.21 13.98
CA ARG A 125 14.64 4.07 15.15
C ARG A 125 15.06 5.44 14.64
N SER A 126 14.13 6.38 14.49
CA SER A 126 14.47 7.78 14.26
C SER A 126 15.48 8.11 15.33
N GLY A 127 16.73 8.24 14.90
CA GLY A 127 17.81 8.67 15.75
C GLY A 127 17.61 10.16 15.99
N GLU A 128 17.77 10.51 17.26
CA GLU A 128 17.89 11.87 17.81
C GLU A 128 16.60 12.65 18.10
#